data_AF-A0A969WL32-F1
#
_entry.id   AF-A0A969WL32-F1
#
_cell.length_a   1.000
_cell.length_b   1.000
_cell.length_c   1.000
_cell.angle_alpha   90.00
_cell.angle_beta   90.00
_cell.angle_gamma   90.00
#
_symmetry.space_group_name_H-M   'P 1'
#
loop_
_entity.id
_entity.type
_entity.pdbx_description
1 polymer ?
#
loop_
_entity_poly.entity_id
_entity_poly.type
_entity_poly.pdbx_seq_one_letter_code
_entity_poly.pdbx_strand_id
1 'polypeptide(L)'
;MRKIILLLLALPLLLASVKADNKSISEALVKGRWVNKQDGYIPKPIMPREGEKVKTVKRLKAFEFHDDGSFIMDSAKQTYQGYWKLKNDSIFLTYVPVATVRFGINLEPGANTGDYAYTKDTVNLCPR
;
A
#
# COMPACT_ATOMS: atom_id res chain seq x y z
N MET A 1 -40.12 -36.33 14.50
CA MET A 1 -38.96 -36.34 15.43
C MET A 1 -37.63 -36.59 14.72
N ARG A 2 -37.44 -37.68 13.93
CA ARG A 2 -36.18 -37.97 13.20
C ARG A 2 -35.62 -36.81 12.35
N LYS A 3 -36.47 -36.07 11.62
CA LYS A 3 -36.03 -34.96 10.75
C LYS A 3 -35.54 -33.72 11.51
N ILE A 4 -36.09 -33.46 12.70
CA ILE A 4 -35.68 -32.34 13.56
C ILE A 4 -34.32 -32.64 14.20
N ILE A 5 -34.08 -33.90 14.59
CA ILE A 5 -32.79 -34.36 15.10
C ILE A 5 -31.70 -34.23 14.03
N LEU A 6 -32.00 -34.56 12.77
CA LEU A 6 -31.06 -34.39 11.65
C LEU A 6 -30.73 -32.91 11.38
N LEU A 7 -31.70 -32.01 11.50
CA LEU A 7 -31.47 -30.57 11.38
C LEU A 7 -30.62 -30.01 12.54
N LEU A 8 -30.83 -30.50 13.76
CA LEU A 8 -30.02 -30.13 14.93
C LEU A 8 -28.59 -30.66 14.83
N LEU A 9 -28.37 -31.85 14.25
CA LEU A 9 -27.04 -32.40 13.99
C LEU A 9 -26.30 -31.68 12.85
N ALA A 10 -27.02 -31.04 11.91
CA ALA A 10 -26.44 -30.26 10.82
C ALA A 10 -26.07 -28.82 11.23
N LEU A 11 -26.63 -28.31 12.32
CA LEU A 11 -26.37 -26.96 12.84
C LEU A 11 -24.88 -26.66 13.15
N PRO A 12 -24.09 -27.56 13.78
CA PRO A 12 -22.67 -27.29 14.03
C PRO A 12 -21.83 -27.22 12.75
N LEU A 13 -22.25 -27.86 11.64
CA LEU A 13 -21.58 -27.76 10.34
C LEU A 13 -21.78 -26.39 9.68
N LEU A 14 -22.87 -25.69 9.99
CA LEU A 14 -23.12 -24.32 9.51
C LEU A 14 -22.34 -23.25 10.31
N LEU A 15 -21.87 -23.59 11.51
CA LEU A 15 -21.09 -22.70 12.38
C LEU A 15 -19.57 -22.89 12.24
N ALA A 16 -19.14 -23.85 11.42
CA ALA A 16 -17.74 -24.03 11.04
C ALA A 16 -17.29 -22.88 10.13
N SER A 17 -17.11 -21.70 10.71
CA SER A 17 -16.41 -20.59 10.08
C SER A 17 -14.94 -20.96 9.97
N VAL A 18 -14.47 -21.19 8.75
CA VAL A 18 -13.04 -21.35 8.46
C VAL A 18 -12.38 -20.02 8.80
N LYS A 19 -11.77 -19.92 9.99
CA LYS A 19 -10.85 -18.83 10.29
C LYS A 19 -9.57 -19.14 9.54
N ALA A 20 -9.15 -18.24 8.66
CA ALA A 20 -7.83 -18.36 8.07
C ALA A 20 -6.79 -18.35 9.20
N ASP A 21 -5.87 -19.30 9.16
CA ASP A 21 -4.81 -19.38 10.16
C ASP A 21 -3.83 -18.23 9.91
N ASN A 22 -3.84 -17.22 10.79
CA ASN A 22 -2.92 -16.07 10.73
C ASN A 22 -1.45 -16.50 10.64
N LYS A 23 -1.08 -17.67 11.19
CA LYS A 23 0.29 -18.19 11.09
C LYS A 23 0.63 -18.55 9.64
N SER A 24 -0.25 -19.29 8.97
CA SER A 24 -0.10 -19.64 7.54
C SER A 24 -0.01 -18.41 6.62
N ILE A 25 -0.81 -17.37 6.89
CA ILE A 25 -0.77 -16.12 6.11
C ILE A 25 0.54 -15.38 6.37
N SER A 26 0.96 -15.25 7.62
CA SER A 26 2.21 -14.57 7.97
C SER A 26 3.42 -15.26 7.34
N GLU A 27 3.46 -16.59 7.39
CA GLU A 27 4.49 -17.39 6.71
C GLU A 27 4.46 -17.23 5.19
N ALA A 28 3.29 -17.07 4.58
CA ALA A 28 3.19 -16.79 3.14
C ALA A 28 3.71 -15.39 2.80
N LEU A 29 3.42 -14.39 3.65
CA LEU A 29 3.80 -13.00 3.42
C LEU A 29 5.32 -12.82 3.39
N VAL A 30 6.04 -13.44 4.31
CA VAL A 30 7.50 -13.30 4.48
C VAL A 30 8.34 -14.11 3.48
N LYS A 31 7.75 -15.13 2.84
CA LYS A 31 8.46 -16.01 1.88
C LYS A 31 8.81 -15.34 0.55
N GLY A 32 8.28 -14.15 0.25
CA GLY A 32 8.48 -13.55 -1.06
C GLY A 32 8.14 -12.07 -1.15
N ARG A 33 8.26 -11.56 -2.38
CA ARG A 33 7.93 -10.17 -2.73
C ARG A 33 6.56 -10.10 -3.38
N TRP A 34 5.76 -9.15 -2.95
CA TRP A 34 4.40 -8.95 -3.40
C TRP A 34 4.35 -7.74 -4.33
N VAL A 35 3.75 -7.89 -5.51
CA VAL A 35 3.66 -6.80 -6.48
C VAL A 35 2.21 -6.41 -6.67
N ASN A 36 1.92 -5.14 -6.41
CA ASN A 36 0.63 -4.53 -6.74
C ASN A 36 0.78 -3.67 -8.00
N LYS A 37 -0.12 -3.87 -8.96
CA LYS A 37 -0.22 -3.08 -10.19
C LYS A 37 -1.43 -2.16 -10.11
N GLN A 38 -1.18 -0.87 -10.10
CA GLN A 38 -2.21 0.16 -10.04
C GLN A 38 -2.15 1.05 -11.29
N ASP A 39 -3.31 1.37 -11.86
CA ASP A 39 -3.43 2.37 -12.93
C ASP A 39 -3.67 3.77 -12.37
N GLY A 40 -3.67 4.79 -13.23
CA GLY A 40 -3.98 6.16 -12.84
C GLY A 40 -2.80 6.96 -12.30
N TYR A 41 -1.58 6.43 -12.38
CA TYR A 41 -0.40 7.18 -11.93
C TYR A 41 -0.08 8.32 -12.88
N ILE A 42 0.12 9.52 -12.33
CA ILE A 42 0.53 10.70 -13.08
C ILE A 42 2.07 10.75 -13.14
N PRO A 43 2.69 10.57 -14.34
CA PRO A 43 4.15 10.56 -14.48
C PRO A 43 4.74 11.96 -14.59
N LYS A 44 4.17 12.94 -13.86
CA LYS A 44 4.71 14.31 -13.77
C LYS A 44 5.29 14.56 -12.37
N PRO A 45 6.32 15.42 -12.23
CA PRO A 45 6.82 15.84 -10.91
C PRO A 45 5.86 16.76 -10.17
N ILE A 46 5.10 17.58 -10.91
CA ILE A 46 4.14 18.56 -10.40
C ILE A 46 2.72 18.07 -10.68
N MET A 47 1.82 18.22 -9.70
CA MET A 47 0.40 17.87 -9.86
C MET A 47 -0.22 18.74 -10.99
N PRO A 48 -0.93 18.14 -11.95
CA PRO A 48 -1.61 18.88 -13.00
C PRO A 48 -2.67 19.84 -12.44
N ARG A 49 -2.91 20.94 -13.14
CA ARG A 49 -3.99 21.86 -12.78
C ARG A 49 -5.34 21.23 -13.12
N GLU A 50 -6.39 21.70 -12.46
CA GLU A 50 -7.76 21.29 -12.78
C GLU A 50 -8.06 21.56 -14.27
N GLY A 51 -8.63 20.56 -14.96
CA GLY A 51 -8.91 20.62 -16.41
C GLY A 51 -7.73 20.26 -17.32
N GLU A 52 -6.52 20.07 -16.79
CA GLU A 52 -5.37 19.63 -17.60
C GLU A 52 -5.50 18.16 -18.01
N LYS A 53 -5.51 17.88 -19.32
CA LYS A 53 -5.52 16.49 -19.82
C LYS A 53 -4.17 15.85 -19.55
N VAL A 54 -4.15 14.84 -18.68
CA VAL A 54 -2.94 14.13 -18.31
C VAL A 54 -3.06 12.65 -18.62
N LYS A 55 -2.08 12.15 -19.38
CA LYS A 55 -1.95 10.71 -19.63
C LYS A 55 -1.42 10.05 -18.36
N THR A 56 -2.22 9.14 -17.80
CA THR A 56 -1.80 8.29 -16.71
C THR A 56 -1.06 7.07 -17.25
N VAL A 57 -0.26 6.45 -16.39
CA VAL A 57 0.42 5.19 -16.68
C VAL A 57 0.19 4.19 -15.56
N LYS A 58 0.42 2.91 -15.87
CA LYS A 58 0.40 1.84 -14.88
C LYS A 58 1.68 1.90 -14.05
N ARG A 59 1.55 1.68 -12.75
CA ARG A 59 2.68 1.66 -11.82
C ARG A 59 2.64 0.43 -10.94
N LEU A 60 3.83 -0.14 -10.73
CA LEU A 60 4.03 -1.24 -9.82
C LEU A 60 4.50 -0.70 -8.46
N LYS A 61 4.01 -1.32 -7.39
CA LYS A 61 4.53 -1.18 -6.03
C LYS A 61 4.93 -2.58 -5.58
N ALA A 62 6.17 -2.73 -5.12
CA ALA A 62 6.63 -3.99 -4.56
C ALA A 62 6.66 -3.88 -3.04
N PHE A 63 6.15 -4.89 -2.36
CA PHE A 63 6.19 -5.04 -0.91
C PHE A 63 7.04 -6.25 -0.55
N GLU A 64 7.83 -6.10 0.49
CA GLU A 64 8.60 -7.16 1.11
C GLU A 64 8.34 -7.13 2.61
N PHE A 65 7.97 -8.28 3.17
CA PHE A 65 7.66 -8.44 4.57
C PHE A 65 8.74 -9.27 5.23
N HIS A 66 9.15 -8.87 6.42
CA HIS A 66 10.21 -9.54 7.16
C HIS A 66 9.65 -10.17 8.44
N ASP A 67 10.31 -11.25 8.89
CA ASP A 67 9.94 -12.02 10.08
C ASP A 67 10.01 -11.21 11.38
N ASP A 68 10.81 -10.14 11.40
CA ASP A 68 10.93 -9.20 12.52
C ASP A 68 9.75 -8.21 12.62
N GLY A 69 8.76 -8.32 11.71
CA GLY A 69 7.61 -7.43 11.66
C GLY A 69 7.87 -6.12 10.93
N SER A 70 9.02 -5.94 10.29
CA SER A 70 9.30 -4.81 9.40
C SER A 70 8.84 -5.09 7.95
N PHE A 71 8.62 -4.02 7.18
CA PHE A 71 8.34 -4.14 5.74
C PHE A 71 9.07 -3.05 4.95
N ILE A 72 9.31 -3.35 3.68
CA ILE A 72 9.80 -2.41 2.68
C ILE A 72 8.76 -2.32 1.57
N MET A 73 8.32 -1.10 1.24
CA MET A 73 7.53 -0.81 0.05
C MET A 73 8.37 0.00 -0.93
N ASP A 74 8.75 -0.62 -2.04
CA ASP A 74 9.36 0.08 -3.15
C ASP A 74 8.28 0.64 -4.08
N SER A 75 8.15 1.97 -4.10
CA SER A 75 7.48 2.67 -5.18
C SER A 75 8.55 3.28 -6.07
N ALA A 76 8.38 3.25 -7.39
CA ALA A 76 9.41 3.72 -8.36
C ALA A 76 9.83 5.21 -8.29
N LYS A 77 9.52 5.94 -7.21
CA LYS A 77 9.92 7.32 -6.90
C LYS A 77 10.57 7.37 -5.51
N GLN A 78 10.22 6.45 -4.62
CA GLN A 78 10.66 6.43 -3.24
C GLN A 78 10.37 5.07 -2.60
N THR A 79 11.33 4.61 -1.81
CA THR A 79 11.16 3.48 -0.90
C THR A 79 10.60 3.96 0.43
N TYR A 80 9.61 3.23 0.94
CA TYR A 80 9.03 3.44 2.25
C TYR A 80 9.32 2.21 3.11
N GLN A 81 9.50 2.44 4.40
CA GLN A 81 9.74 1.38 5.37
C GLN A 81 8.78 1.54 6.54
N GLY A 82 8.58 0.48 7.29
CA GLY A 82 7.66 0.50 8.41
C GLY A 82 7.54 -0.83 9.11
N TYR A 83 6.50 -0.93 9.92
CA TYR A 83 6.11 -2.13 10.65
C TYR A 83 4.79 -2.64 10.13
N TRP A 84 4.61 -3.95 10.10
CA TRP A 84 3.36 -4.58 9.70
C TRP A 84 2.82 -5.48 10.79
N LYS A 85 1.49 -5.62 10.81
CA LYS A 85 0.77 -6.56 11.68
C LYS A 85 -0.35 -7.21 10.90
N LEU A 86 -0.51 -8.52 11.05
CA LEU A 86 -1.68 -9.23 10.56
C LEU A 86 -2.74 -9.30 11.66
N LYS A 87 -3.98 -8.91 11.34
CA LYS A 87 -5.13 -9.11 12.20
C LYS A 87 -6.26 -9.68 11.36
N ASN A 88 -6.59 -10.94 11.63
CA ASN A 88 -7.48 -11.75 10.78
C ASN A 88 -6.90 -11.76 9.34
N ASP A 89 -7.70 -11.43 8.34
CA ASP A 89 -7.28 -11.41 6.92
C ASP A 89 -6.79 -10.03 6.44
N SER A 90 -6.41 -9.16 7.37
CA SER A 90 -6.04 -7.77 7.07
C SER A 90 -4.62 -7.45 7.53
N ILE A 91 -3.82 -6.92 6.60
CA ILE A 91 -2.47 -6.43 6.85
C ILE A 91 -2.56 -4.95 7.21
N PHE A 92 -2.05 -4.60 8.39
CA PHE A 92 -1.96 -3.22 8.87
C PHE A 92 -0.51 -2.77 8.72
N LEU A 93 -0.29 -1.68 8.00
CA LEU A 93 1.04 -1.09 7.76
C LEU A 93 1.17 0.21 8.55
N THR A 94 2.21 0.32 9.35
CA THR A 94 2.62 1.53 10.06
C THR A 94 3.91 2.04 9.45
N TYR A 95 3.83 3.16 8.72
CA TYR A 95 4.97 3.72 8.01
C TYR A 95 5.86 4.55 8.93
N VAL A 96 7.17 4.42 8.78
CA VAL A 96 8.12 5.38 9.34
C VAL A 96 8.05 6.66 8.49
N PRO A 97 7.92 7.85 9.10
CA PRO A 97 7.98 9.11 8.37
C PRO A 97 9.29 9.24 7.60
N VAL A 98 9.20 9.62 6.32
CA VAL A 98 10.37 9.88 5.48
C VAL A 98 10.22 11.24 4.80
N ALA A 99 11.32 11.99 4.80
CA ALA A 99 11.41 13.23 4.03
C ALA A 99 11.31 12.91 2.52
N THR A 100 10.40 13.59 1.87
CA THR A 100 10.14 13.58 0.44
C THR A 100 10.55 14.91 -0.17
N VAL A 101 10.49 14.98 -1.49
CA VAL A 101 10.77 16.18 -2.24
C VAL A 101 9.50 16.65 -2.93
N ARG A 102 9.09 17.89 -2.66
CA ARG A 102 8.01 18.57 -3.38
C ARG A 102 8.62 19.40 -4.50
N PHE A 103 8.21 19.13 -5.74
CA PHE A 103 8.65 19.88 -6.91
C PHE A 103 7.68 21.02 -7.23
N GLY A 104 8.25 22.16 -7.60
CA GLY A 104 7.54 23.35 -8.06
C GLY A 104 8.16 23.88 -9.35
N ILE A 105 7.44 24.79 -10.01
CA ILE A 105 7.95 25.51 -11.16
C ILE A 105 9.06 26.44 -10.67
N ASN A 106 10.23 26.41 -11.31
CA ASN A 106 11.29 27.37 -11.02
C ASN A 106 11.00 28.70 -11.74
N LEU A 107 10.89 29.78 -10.98
CA LEU A 107 10.58 31.13 -11.47
C LEU A 107 11.77 32.10 -11.34
N GLU A 108 12.95 31.60 -10.92
CA GLU A 108 14.14 32.42 -10.74
C GLU A 108 14.65 33.01 -12.08
N PRO A 109 15.06 34.29 -12.12
CA PRO A 109 15.66 34.88 -13.32
C PRO A 109 16.92 34.12 -13.74
N GLY A 110 16.92 33.53 -14.94
CA GLY A 110 18.04 32.75 -15.47
C GLY A 110 17.98 31.24 -15.18
N ALA A 111 16.90 30.75 -14.57
CA ALA A 111 16.66 29.31 -14.46
C ALA A 111 16.47 28.68 -15.86
N ASN A 112 17.07 27.51 -16.09
CA ASN A 112 16.80 26.76 -17.31
C ASN A 112 15.35 26.28 -17.32
N THR A 113 14.72 26.27 -18.49
CA THR A 113 13.31 25.89 -18.73
C THR A 113 12.95 24.43 -18.34
N GLY A 114 13.90 23.64 -17.84
CA GLY A 114 13.70 22.28 -17.34
C GLY A 114 13.97 22.07 -15.85
N ASP A 115 14.47 23.08 -15.14
CA ASP A 115 14.83 22.93 -13.73
C ASP A 115 13.60 23.09 -12.83
N TYR A 116 13.39 22.12 -11.92
CA TYR A 116 12.35 22.22 -10.91
C TYR A 116 12.91 22.86 -9.63
N ALA A 117 12.17 23.80 -9.07
CA ALA A 117 12.39 24.19 -7.68
C ALA A 117 11.96 23.03 -6.78
N TYR A 118 12.70 22.77 -5.70
CA TYR A 118 12.36 21.67 -4.81
C TYR A 118 12.48 22.06 -3.34
N THR A 119 11.60 21.49 -2.52
CA THR A 119 11.62 21.66 -1.06
C THR A 119 11.52 20.29 -0.40
N LYS A 120 12.26 20.14 0.71
CA LYS A 120 12.11 18.95 1.57
C LYS A 120 10.78 19.06 2.30
N ASP A 121 10.02 17.98 2.30
CA ASP A 121 8.69 17.90 2.91
C ASP A 121 8.52 16.55 3.59
N THR A 122 7.77 16.44 4.67
CA THR A 122 7.45 15.14 5.27
C THR A 122 6.04 14.76 4.87
N VAL A 123 5.89 13.65 4.13
CA VAL A 123 4.56 13.18 3.74
C VAL A 123 3.86 12.61 4.95
N ASN A 124 2.85 13.35 5.44
CA ASN A 124 1.84 12.80 6.32
C ASN A 124 0.88 11.98 5.46
N LEU A 125 0.97 10.66 5.57
CA LEU A 125 -0.04 9.78 5.02
C LEU A 125 -1.34 10.05 5.78
N CYS A 126 -2.48 10.17 5.07
CA CYS A 126 -3.76 10.55 5.67
C CYS A 126 -4.00 9.79 7.00
N PRO A 127 -4.26 10.50 8.11
CA PRO A 127 -4.74 9.85 9.31
C PRO A 127 -6.09 9.18 9.00
N ARG A 128 -6.27 7.97 9.52
CA ARG A 128 -7.56 7.27 9.46
C ARG A 128 -8.63 8.00 10.26
#